data_AF-D2UAB0-F1
#
_entry.id   AF-D2UAB0-F1
#
_cell.length_a   1.000
_cell.length_b   1.000
_cell.length_c   1.000
_cell.angle_alpha   90.00
_cell.angle_beta   90.00
_cell.angle_gamma   90.00
#
_symmetry.space_group_name_H-M   'P 1'
#
loop_
_entity.id
_entity.type
_entity.pdbx_description
1 polymer ?
#
loop_
_entity_poly.entity_id
_entity_poly.type
_entity_poly.pdbx_seq_one_letter_code
_entity_poly.pdbx_strand_id
1 'polypeptide(L)'
;MRAFAGDSAVAIALMQAAKKPPSQDIAGWNPYVDATVAFLVHDCAGFAKATRALKAVRLSADLPPLQHGMLHMSLPDGQTFEIRWPPNADVVEGLARCMDRPYSVAYGPDCRPHSDRGSSFP
;
A
#
# COMPACT_ATOMS: atom_id res chain seq x y z
N MET A 1 -4.73 8.89 -11.29
CA MET A 1 -5.77 9.10 -12.33
C MET A 1 -5.73 8.07 -13.46
N ARG A 2 -4.58 7.68 -14.03
CA ARG A 2 -4.53 6.77 -15.21
C ARG A 2 -5.13 5.38 -14.99
N ALA A 3 -4.71 4.67 -13.93
CA ALA A 3 -5.29 3.35 -13.60
C ALA A 3 -6.78 3.41 -13.28
N PHE A 4 -7.24 4.49 -12.64
CA PHE A 4 -8.67 4.74 -12.38
C PHE A 4 -9.49 4.94 -13.66
N ALA A 5 -8.87 5.51 -14.69
CA ALA A 5 -9.47 5.70 -16.01
C ALA A 5 -9.38 4.45 -16.91
N GLY A 6 -8.85 3.33 -16.39
CA GLY A 6 -8.65 2.09 -17.16
C GLY A 6 -7.41 2.10 -18.08
N ASP A 7 -6.61 3.18 -18.07
CA ASP A 7 -5.37 3.28 -18.85
C ASP A 7 -4.21 2.59 -18.11
N SER A 8 -4.26 1.26 -18.07
CA SER A 8 -3.30 0.43 -17.34
C SER A 8 -1.89 0.53 -17.90
N ALA A 9 -1.72 0.61 -19.22
CA ALA A 9 -0.38 0.63 -19.84
C ALA A 9 0.42 1.87 -19.41
N VAL A 10 -0.18 3.07 -19.49
CA VAL A 10 0.48 4.31 -19.05
C VAL A 10 0.66 4.33 -17.53
N ALA A 11 -0.33 3.83 -16.78
CA ALA A 11 -0.22 3.74 -15.32
C ALA A 11 0.96 2.85 -14.90
N ILE A 12 1.13 1.69 -15.54
CA ILE A 12 2.23 0.76 -15.27
C ILE A 12 3.57 1.43 -15.54
N ALA A 13 3.73 2.10 -16.69
CA ALA A 13 4.98 2.78 -17.02
C ALA A 13 5.36 3.85 -15.98
N LEU A 14 4.39 4.66 -15.55
CA LEU A 14 4.59 5.67 -14.50
C LEU A 14 4.95 5.04 -13.15
N MET A 15 4.25 3.97 -12.76
CA MET A 15 4.52 3.25 -11.51
C MET A 15 5.91 2.64 -11.49
N GLN A 16 6.33 2.01 -12.60
CA GLN A 16 7.67 1.42 -12.74
C GLN A 16 8.75 2.50 -12.68
N ALA A 17 8.56 3.63 -13.34
CA ALA A 17 9.49 4.76 -13.30
C ALA A 17 9.63 5.39 -11.90
N ALA A 18 8.59 5.27 -11.07
CA ALA A 18 8.60 5.77 -9.69
C ALA A 18 9.31 4.84 -8.69
N LYS A 19 9.79 3.67 -9.11
CA LYS A 19 10.53 2.77 -8.22
C LYS A 19 11.81 3.42 -7.71
N LYS A 20 12.16 3.08 -6.48
CA LYS A 20 13.36 3.57 -5.79
C LYS A 20 14.51 2.57 -5.92
N PRO A 21 15.78 3.01 -5.87
CA PRO A 21 16.90 2.11 -5.63
C PRO A 21 16.65 1.27 -4.35
N PRO A 22 17.06 -0.01 -4.29
CA PRO A 22 16.78 -0.87 -3.14
C PRO A 22 17.25 -0.29 -1.80
N SER A 23 18.38 0.42 -1.77
CA SER A 23 18.89 1.08 -0.57
C SER A 23 18.04 2.27 -0.08
N GLN A 24 17.14 2.78 -0.92
CA GLN A 24 16.24 3.89 -0.61
C GLN A 24 14.78 3.44 -0.44
N ASP A 25 14.50 2.15 -0.64
CA ASP A 25 13.17 1.57 -0.48
C ASP A 25 12.90 1.11 0.96
N ILE A 26 13.05 2.04 1.90
CA ILE A 26 13.00 1.74 3.34
C ILE A 26 11.62 1.29 3.81
N ALA A 27 10.56 1.82 3.18
CA ALA A 27 9.17 1.62 3.62
C ALA A 27 8.36 0.68 2.71
N GLY A 28 9.00 -0.02 1.77
CA GLY A 28 8.30 -0.97 0.91
C GLY A 28 7.50 -0.35 -0.24
N TRP A 29 7.95 0.78 -0.77
CA TRP A 29 7.38 1.38 -1.96
C TRP A 29 7.47 0.47 -3.18
N ASN A 30 8.62 -0.17 -3.42
CA ASN A 30 8.77 -1.03 -4.61
C ASN A 30 7.87 -2.28 -4.57
N PRO A 31 7.74 -3.04 -3.46
CA PRO A 31 6.81 -4.16 -3.43
C PRO A 31 5.33 -3.72 -3.50
N TYR A 32 4.98 -2.51 -3.04
CA TYR A 32 3.67 -1.93 -3.32
C TYR A 32 3.45 -1.65 -4.81
N VAL A 33 4.45 -1.06 -5.48
CA VAL A 33 4.44 -0.85 -6.94
C VAL A 33 4.30 -2.19 -7.67
N ASP A 34 5.08 -3.20 -7.29
CA ASP A 34 5.04 -4.53 -7.90
C ASP A 34 3.67 -5.19 -7.75
N ALA A 35 3.05 -5.09 -6.57
CA ALA A 35 1.71 -5.60 -6.34
C ALA A 35 0.69 -4.86 -7.22
N THR A 36 0.80 -3.54 -7.32
CA THR A 36 -0.15 -2.75 -8.13
C THR A 36 0.01 -3.05 -9.62
N VAL A 37 1.24 -3.14 -10.13
CA VAL A 37 1.50 -3.51 -11.53
C VAL A 37 0.99 -4.92 -11.82
N ALA A 38 1.28 -5.89 -10.94
CA ALA A 38 0.82 -7.26 -11.10
C ALA A 38 -0.72 -7.35 -11.11
N PHE A 39 -1.40 -6.58 -10.26
CA PHE A 39 -2.86 -6.47 -10.29
C PHE A 39 -3.36 -5.92 -11.63
N LEU A 40 -2.75 -4.85 -12.16
CA LEU A 40 -3.17 -4.22 -13.41
C LEU A 40 -2.98 -5.10 -14.65
N VAL A 41 -2.08 -6.09 -14.60
CA VAL A 41 -1.87 -7.07 -15.67
C VAL A 41 -2.45 -8.45 -15.35
N HIS A 42 -3.24 -8.57 -14.29
CA HIS A 42 -3.86 -9.82 -13.83
C HIS A 42 -2.83 -10.95 -13.55
N ASP A 43 -1.63 -10.60 -13.10
CA ASP A 43 -0.59 -11.56 -12.69
C ASP A 43 -0.75 -11.95 -11.22
N CYS A 44 -1.55 -12.99 -10.97
CA CYS A 44 -1.80 -13.51 -9.62
C CYS A 44 -0.52 -13.98 -8.91
N ALA A 45 0.43 -14.58 -9.64
CA ALA A 45 1.66 -15.11 -9.05
C ALA A 45 2.61 -13.98 -8.65
N GLY A 46 2.79 -12.99 -9.53
CA GLY A 46 3.53 -11.76 -9.25
C GLY A 46 2.91 -10.97 -8.12
N PHE A 47 1.58 -10.86 -8.09
CA PHE A 47 0.85 -10.17 -7.02
C PHE A 47 1.10 -10.84 -5.66
N ALA A 48 1.01 -12.17 -5.59
CA ALA A 48 1.27 -12.92 -4.37
C ALA A 48 2.73 -12.77 -3.91
N LYS A 49 3.69 -12.77 -4.84
CA LYS A 49 5.11 -12.52 -4.54
C LYS A 49 5.32 -11.12 -3.96
N ALA A 50 4.78 -10.10 -4.61
CA ALA A 50 4.89 -8.72 -4.18
C ALA A 50 4.22 -8.47 -2.81
N THR A 51 3.06 -9.08 -2.58
CA THR A 51 2.37 -9.03 -1.28
C THR A 51 3.24 -9.61 -0.15
N ARG A 52 3.88 -10.77 -0.38
CA ARG A 52 4.81 -11.35 0.59
C ARG A 52 6.01 -10.44 0.85
N ALA A 53 6.56 -9.85 -0.21
CA ALA A 53 7.68 -8.91 -0.09
C ALA A 53 7.28 -7.66 0.72
N LEU A 54 6.10 -7.08 0.48
CA LEU A 54 5.60 -5.94 1.24
C LEU A 54 5.44 -6.29 2.72
N LYS A 55 4.78 -7.42 3.03
CA LYS A 55 4.59 -7.88 4.43
C LYS A 55 5.89 -8.17 5.17
N ALA A 56 6.98 -8.43 4.46
CA ALA A 56 8.30 -8.66 5.05
C ALA A 56 9.07 -7.38 5.36
N VAL A 57 8.58 -6.20 4.97
CA VAL A 57 9.24 -4.91 5.21
C VAL A 57 9.24 -4.59 6.70
N ARG A 58 10.44 -4.58 7.28
CA ARG A 58 10.65 -4.27 8.69
C ARG A 58 10.82 -2.78 8.88
N LEU A 59 10.27 -2.27 9.97
CA LEU A 59 10.58 -0.92 10.43
C LEU A 59 12.06 -0.84 10.82
N SER A 60 12.72 0.29 10.55
CA SER A 60 14.09 0.53 11.01
C SER A 60 14.15 0.51 12.54
N ALA A 61 15.28 0.03 13.09
CA ALA A 61 15.54 0.05 14.52
C ALA A 61 15.67 1.47 15.10
N ASP A 62 15.93 2.47 14.24
CA ASP A 62 16.04 3.88 14.62
C ASP A 62 14.67 4.56 14.84
N LEU A 63 13.57 3.88 14.49
CA LEU A 63 12.22 4.40 14.65
C LEU A 63 11.53 3.79 15.88
N PRO A 64 10.55 4.49 16.49
CA PRO A 64 9.77 3.95 17.58
C PRO A 64 9.14 2.59 17.21
N PRO A 65 9.06 1.64 18.17
CA PRO A 65 8.41 0.36 17.90
C PRO A 65 6.95 0.55 17.52
N LEU A 66 6.47 -0.33 16.64
CA LEU A 66 5.07 -0.32 16.22
C LEU A 66 4.16 -0.64 17.42
N GLN A 67 3.08 0.12 17.56
CA GLN A 67 2.00 -0.14 18.50
C GLN A 67 0.80 -0.68 17.72
N HIS A 68 0.43 -1.94 17.94
CA HIS A 68 -0.68 -2.59 17.21
C HIS A 68 -0.58 -2.49 15.68
N GLY A 69 0.65 -2.57 15.13
CA GLY A 69 0.91 -2.44 13.69
C GLY A 69 0.90 -1.00 13.15
N MET A 70 0.87 0.00 14.04
CA MET A 70 0.92 1.42 13.71
C MET A 70 2.25 2.02 14.18
N LEU A 71 2.88 2.81 13.32
CA LEU A 71 3.99 3.69 13.67
C LEU A 71 3.41 5.00 14.15
N HIS A 72 3.72 5.38 15.39
CA HIS A 72 3.30 6.65 15.98
C HIS A 72 4.51 7.58 16.03
N MET A 73 4.36 8.78 15.48
CA MET A 73 5.43 9.77 15.44
C MET A 73 4.91 11.13 15.89
N SER A 74 5.78 11.87 16.60
CA SER A 74 5.56 13.25 16.98
C SER A 74 6.51 14.15 16.19
N LEU A 75 5.96 15.18 15.57
CA LEU A 75 6.70 16.23 14.88
C LEU A 75 7.17 17.30 15.89
N PRO A 76 8.22 18.07 15.57
CA PRO A 76 8.76 19.10 16.47
C PRO A 76 7.77 20.20 16.86
N ASP A 77 6.73 20.43 16.05
CA ASP A 77 5.65 21.40 16.30
C ASP A 77 4.53 20.85 17.20
N GLY A 78 4.68 19.62 17.70
CA GLY A 78 3.71 18.95 18.56
C GLY A 78 2.62 18.18 17.80
N GLN A 79 2.57 18.23 16.47
CA GLN A 79 1.66 17.39 15.70
C GLN A 79 2.05 15.92 15.80
N THR A 80 1.07 15.04 15.96
CA THR A 80 1.29 13.59 15.93
C THR A 80 0.66 12.98 14.69
N PHE A 81 1.30 11.94 14.15
CA PHE A 81 0.72 11.13 13.10
C PHE A 81 0.88 9.65 13.39
N GLU A 82 -0.12 8.88 12.99
CA GLU A 82 -0.12 7.43 13.06
C GLU A 82 -0.25 6.84 11.66
N ILE A 83 0.68 5.97 11.29
CA ILE A 83 0.68 5.30 9.98
C ILE A 83 0.71 3.80 10.19
N ARG A 84 -0.17 3.08 9.50
CA ARG A 84 -0.10 1.62 9.44
C ARG A 84 1.22 1.20 8.78
N TRP A 85 1.92 0.25 9.38
CA TRP A 85 3.16 -0.27 8.82
C TRP A 85 2.99 -1.70 8.28
N PRO A 86 3.53 -2.02 7.10
CA PRO A 86 4.11 -1.09 6.11
C PRO A 86 3.04 -0.18 5.47
N PRO A 87 3.41 1.02 4.99
CA PRO A 87 2.49 1.87 4.24
C PRO A 87 1.89 1.12 3.03
N ASN A 88 0.64 1.44 2.70
CA ASN A 88 -0.11 0.83 1.59
C ASN A 88 -0.38 -0.69 1.72
N ALA A 89 -0.09 -1.32 2.86
CA ALA A 89 -0.43 -2.73 3.08
C ALA A 89 -1.94 -2.97 2.96
N ASP A 90 -2.76 -2.04 3.46
CA ASP A 90 -4.22 -2.05 3.34
C ASP A 90 -4.70 -1.91 1.89
N VAL A 91 -3.97 -1.16 1.06
CA VAL A 91 -4.26 -1.04 -0.38
C VAL A 91 -4.08 -2.41 -1.05
N VAL A 92 -2.94 -3.05 -0.84
CA VAL A 92 -2.64 -4.36 -1.43
C VAL A 92 -3.60 -5.43 -0.90
N GLU A 93 -3.98 -5.38 0.38
CA GLU A 93 -5.02 -6.25 0.94
C GLU A 93 -6.37 -6.07 0.23
N GLY A 94 -6.75 -4.83 -0.09
CA GLY A 94 -7.99 -4.56 -0.84
C GLY A 94 -7.94 -5.03 -2.30
N LEU A 95 -6.82 -4.78 -2.98
CA LEU A 95 -6.60 -5.31 -4.33
C LEU A 95 -6.71 -6.84 -4.36
N ALA A 96 -6.19 -7.52 -3.34
CA ALA A 96 -6.30 -8.97 -3.22
C ALA A 96 -7.76 -9.46 -3.07
N ARG A 97 -8.58 -8.74 -2.28
CA ARG A 97 -10.00 -9.08 -2.06
C ARG A 97 -10.84 -8.98 -3.32
N CYS A 98 -10.46 -8.07 -4.21
CA CYS A 98 -11.17 -7.78 -5.44
C CYS A 98 -10.28 -8.00 -6.67
N MET A 99 -9.54 -9.12 -6.66
CA MET A 99 -8.77 -9.53 -7.83
C MET A 99 -9.69 -9.57 -9.06
N ASP A 100 -9.14 -9.19 -10.21
CA ASP A 100 -9.83 -9.11 -11.51
C ASP A 100 -10.95 -8.06 -11.63
N ARG A 101 -11.24 -7.29 -10.57
CA ARG A 101 -12.11 -6.12 -10.68
C ARG A 101 -11.34 -4.93 -11.29
N PRO A 102 -12.03 -3.95 -11.91
CA PRO A 102 -11.38 -2.72 -12.33
C PRO A 102 -10.64 -2.06 -11.17
N TYR A 103 -9.47 -1.48 -11.44
CA TYR A 103 -8.63 -0.85 -10.41
C TYR A 103 -9.38 0.20 -9.58
N SER A 104 -10.28 0.97 -10.21
CA SER A 104 -11.12 1.96 -9.52
C SER A 104 -12.03 1.36 -8.45
N VAL A 105 -12.52 0.13 -8.68
CA VAL A 105 -13.33 -0.63 -7.71
C VAL A 105 -12.44 -1.24 -6.64
N ALA A 106 -11.37 -1.93 -7.04
CA ALA A 106 -10.48 -2.63 -6.13
C ALA A 106 -9.73 -1.69 -5.16
N TYR A 107 -9.46 -0.46 -5.58
CA TYR A 107 -8.89 0.59 -4.72
C TYR A 107 -9.94 1.29 -3.85
N GLY A 108 -11.22 1.15 -4.18
CA GLY A 108 -12.35 1.79 -3.51
C GLY A 108 -12.78 1.11 -2.20
N PRO A 109 -13.74 1.73 -1.49
CA PRO A 109 -14.21 1.26 -0.18
C PRO A 109 -14.86 -0.12 -0.24
N ASP A 110 -15.42 -0.52 -1.39
CA ASP A 110 -16.00 -1.85 -1.60
C ASP A 110 -15.02 -2.98 -1.31
N CYS A 111 -13.74 -2.73 -1.59
CA CYS A 111 -12.66 -3.70 -1.49
C CYS A 111 -11.69 -3.37 -0.35
N ARG A 112 -11.69 -2.10 0.09
CA ARG A 112 -10.97 -1.59 1.25
C ARG A 112 -11.97 -1.04 2.27
N PRO A 113 -12.84 -1.88 2.85
CA PRO A 113 -13.75 -1.41 3.88
C PRO A 113 -12.90 -0.83 4.99
N HIS A 114 -13.23 0.39 5.41
CA HIS A 114 -12.63 0.94 6.62
C HIS A 114 -12.84 -0.10 7.71
N SER A 115 -11.75 -0.59 8.29
CA SER A 115 -11.86 -1.39 9.50
C SER A 115 -12.45 -0.43 10.52
N ASP A 116 -13.74 -0.57 10.84
CA ASP A 116 -14.43 0.22 11.85
C ASP A 116 -13.61 0.18 13.14
N ARG A 117 -12.78 1.22 13.32
CA ARG A 117 -12.23 1.61 14.60
C ARG A 117 -13.09 2.78 15.04
N GLY A 118 -14.19 2.43 15.70
CA GLY A 118 -14.94 3.28 16.61
C GLY A 118 -15.19 4.70 16.12
N SER A 119 -16.15 4.87 15.20
CA SER A 119 -16.86 6.15 15.11
C SER A 119 -17.85 6.22 16.28
N SER A 120 -17.31 6.57 17.44
CA SER A 120 -18.10 7.16 18.51
C SER A 120 -18.01 8.68 18.39
N PHE A 121 -19.19 9.29 18.27
CA PHE A 121 -19.59 10.70 18.51
C PHE A 121 -19.50 11.76 17.39
N PRO A 122 -20.40 12.77 17.43
CA PRO A 122 -21.64 12.93 18.22
C PRO A 122 -22.93 12.67 17.43
#